data_AF-A0A0F9G0S5-F1
#
_entry.id   AF-A0A0F9G0S5-F1
#
_cell.length_a   1.000
_cell.length_b   1.000
_cell.length_c   1.000
_cell.angle_alpha   90.00
_cell.angle_beta   90.00
_cell.angle_gamma   90.00
#
_symmetry.space_group_name_H-M   'P 1'
#
loop_
_entity.id
_entity.type
_entity.pdbx_description
1 polymer ?
#
loop_
_entity_poly.entity_id
_entity_poly.type
_entity_poly.pdbx_seq_one_letter_code
_entity_poly.pdbx_strand_id
1 'polypeptide(L)'
;MSDNKNNQALFLVTYKDGTHFVGGRSYYHTRWLEIAHKPIQRIVYKLPDGNAIVLKDYDEYFHMVEVTQDWACSGGKVRSSKVRLEYAYIMGKKSDKVVSYRITLWETEKTKYKIGDIVRREFDINHPKIKGLNPLSWRPLK
;
A
#
# COMPACT_ATOMS: atom_id res chain seq x y z
N MET A 1 -4.37 -17.79 26.41
CA MET A 1 -3.51 -17.87 25.21
C MET A 1 -3.93 -16.78 24.23
N SER A 2 -3.31 -15.61 24.28
CA SER A 2 -3.76 -14.45 23.49
C SER A 2 -2.58 -13.60 23.07
N ASP A 3 -1.67 -14.15 22.28
CA ASP A 3 -0.57 -13.42 21.66
C ASP A 3 -0.18 -14.12 20.35
N ASN A 4 -0.83 -13.78 19.22
CA ASN A 4 -0.24 -13.99 17.87
C ASN A 4 -1.03 -13.48 16.65
N LYS A 5 -1.78 -12.36 16.71
CA LYS A 5 -2.61 -11.97 15.54
C LYS A 5 -2.07 -10.88 14.59
N ASN A 6 -1.04 -10.11 14.92
CA ASN A 6 -0.66 -8.94 14.07
C ASN A 6 0.81 -8.90 13.59
N ASN A 7 1.40 -10.04 13.24
CA ASN A 7 2.77 -10.09 12.68
C ASN A 7 2.83 -10.56 11.21
N GLN A 8 1.73 -10.41 10.47
CA GLN A 8 1.66 -10.83 9.07
C GLN A 8 2.11 -9.69 8.13
N ALA A 9 2.78 -10.05 7.03
CA ALA A 9 3.21 -9.10 6.00
C ALA A 9 2.00 -8.37 5.38
N LEU A 10 2.21 -7.09 5.03
CA LEU A 10 1.20 -6.24 4.39
C LEU A 10 0.72 -6.80 3.05
N PHE A 11 1.61 -7.46 2.32
CA PHE A 11 1.23 -8.13 1.09
C PHE A 11 2.08 -9.36 0.81
N LEU A 12 1.50 -10.26 0.02
CA LEU A 12 2.18 -11.43 -0.54
C LEU A 12 2.08 -11.33 -2.07
N VAL A 13 3.22 -11.35 -2.74
CA VAL A 13 3.31 -11.44 -4.20
C VAL A 13 3.52 -12.91 -4.57
N THR A 14 2.68 -13.43 -5.47
CA THR A 14 2.92 -14.70 -6.15
C THR A 14 3.32 -14.39 -7.58
N TYR A 15 4.45 -14.94 -8.02
CA TYR A 15 4.95 -14.78 -9.37
C TYR A 15 4.49 -15.93 -10.27
N LYS A 16 4.53 -15.74 -11.59
CA LYS A 16 4.13 -16.78 -12.56
C LYS A 16 5.03 -18.01 -12.53
N ASP A 17 6.27 -17.88 -12.07
CA ASP A 17 7.21 -18.98 -11.85
C ASP A 17 6.91 -19.81 -10.59
N GLY A 18 5.83 -19.46 -9.85
CA GLY A 18 5.41 -20.14 -8.63
C GLY A 18 6.13 -19.68 -7.36
N THR A 19 7.17 -18.86 -7.47
CA THR A 19 7.86 -18.31 -6.30
C THR A 19 7.06 -17.17 -5.66
N HIS A 20 7.52 -16.73 -4.48
CA HIS A 20 6.83 -15.71 -3.68
C HIS A 20 7.76 -14.60 -3.18
N PHE A 21 7.19 -13.42 -2.99
CA PHE A 21 7.81 -12.34 -2.22
C PHE A 21 6.88 -11.90 -1.09
N VAL A 22 7.46 -11.77 0.11
CA VAL A 22 6.76 -11.37 1.33
C VAL A 22 7.08 -9.91 1.62
N GLY A 23 6.04 -9.07 1.59
CA GLY A 23 6.17 -7.65 1.89
C GLY A 23 6.57 -7.35 3.34
N GLY A 24 6.80 -6.07 3.61
CA GLY A 24 7.07 -5.59 4.95
C GLY A 24 5.88 -5.73 5.90
N ARG A 25 6.15 -5.60 7.21
CA ARG A 25 5.14 -5.69 8.29
C ARG A 25 4.72 -4.31 8.82
N SER A 26 5.11 -3.26 8.11
CA SER A 26 4.89 -1.87 8.50
C SER A 26 4.60 -1.05 7.26
N TYR A 27 3.63 -0.15 7.33
CA TYR A 27 3.36 0.76 6.22
C TYR A 27 4.45 1.83 6.06
N TYR A 28 5.28 2.03 7.07
CA TYR A 28 6.50 2.84 6.98
C TYR A 28 7.68 2.11 6.32
N HIS A 29 7.57 0.78 6.18
CA HIS A 29 8.63 -0.06 5.61
C HIS A 29 8.00 -1.23 4.87
N THR A 30 7.35 -0.91 3.75
CA THR A 30 6.49 -1.85 3.01
C THR A 30 7.30 -2.88 2.23
N ARG A 31 8.59 -2.59 1.97
CA ARG A 31 9.46 -3.37 1.08
C ARG A 31 8.95 -3.46 -0.35
N TRP A 32 8.05 -2.55 -0.76
CA TRP A 32 7.47 -2.56 -2.11
C TRP A 32 8.53 -2.40 -3.19
N LEU A 33 9.53 -1.56 -2.94
CA LEU A 33 10.60 -1.31 -3.91
C LEU A 33 11.60 -2.47 -4.04
N GLU A 34 11.54 -3.46 -3.14
CA GLU A 34 12.35 -4.68 -3.17
C GLU A 34 11.70 -5.81 -3.98
N ILE A 35 10.46 -5.63 -4.45
CA ILE A 35 9.81 -6.60 -5.34
C ILE A 35 10.64 -6.72 -6.62
N ALA A 36 11.05 -7.95 -6.92
CA ALA A 36 11.82 -8.27 -8.10
C ALA A 36 11.04 -7.92 -9.38
N HIS A 37 11.77 -7.46 -10.40
CA HIS A 37 11.21 -7.19 -11.72
C HIS A 37 11.01 -8.51 -12.47
N LYS A 38 9.94 -9.23 -12.12
CA LYS A 38 9.54 -10.47 -12.77
C LYS A 38 8.01 -10.63 -12.80
N PRO A 39 7.43 -11.45 -13.70
CA PRO A 39 5.99 -11.48 -13.92
C PRO A 39 5.19 -11.88 -12.68
N ILE A 40 4.31 -10.99 -12.23
CA ILE A 40 3.42 -11.22 -11.09
C ILE A 40 2.14 -11.92 -11.55
N GLN A 41 1.77 -13.02 -10.88
CA GLN A 41 0.50 -13.69 -11.06
C GLN A 41 -0.61 -13.01 -10.23
N ARG A 42 -0.32 -12.71 -8.96
CA ARG A 42 -1.25 -12.03 -8.06
C ARG A 42 -0.54 -11.35 -6.89
N ILE A 43 -1.20 -10.35 -6.32
CA ILE A 43 -0.85 -9.73 -5.05
C ILE A 43 -2.03 -9.88 -4.09
N VAL A 44 -1.78 -10.45 -2.92
CA VAL A 44 -2.72 -10.47 -1.79
C VAL A 44 -2.30 -9.37 -0.83
N TYR A 45 -3.07 -8.28 -0.77
CA TYR A 45 -2.82 -7.14 0.10
C TYR A 45 -3.68 -7.24 1.36
N LYS A 46 -3.06 -7.49 2.50
CA LYS A 46 -3.72 -7.71 3.79
C LYS A 46 -4.09 -6.40 4.46
N LEU A 47 -5.27 -6.37 5.03
CA LEU A 47 -5.83 -5.23 5.75
C LEU A 47 -5.73 -5.47 7.27
N PRO A 48 -5.62 -4.41 8.09
CA PRO A 48 -5.56 -4.51 9.55
C PRO A 48 -6.75 -5.23 10.21
N ASP A 49 -7.90 -5.31 9.56
CA ASP A 49 -9.08 -6.04 10.04
C ASP A 49 -9.06 -7.55 9.72
N GLY A 50 -8.01 -8.03 9.05
CA GLY A 50 -7.85 -9.42 8.63
C GLY A 50 -8.39 -9.74 7.24
N ASN A 51 -9.10 -8.80 6.59
CA ASN A 51 -9.52 -8.95 5.20
C ASN A 51 -8.35 -8.73 4.24
N ALA A 52 -8.57 -9.00 2.95
CA ALA A 52 -7.55 -8.78 1.93
C ALA A 52 -8.14 -8.27 0.62
N ILE A 53 -7.39 -7.40 -0.06
CA ILE A 53 -7.62 -7.02 -1.45
C ILE A 53 -6.72 -7.89 -2.32
N VAL A 54 -7.31 -8.57 -3.31
CA VAL A 54 -6.56 -9.41 -4.24
C VAL A 54 -6.53 -8.75 -5.61
N LEU A 55 -5.32 -8.46 -6.10
CA LEU A 55 -5.09 -7.99 -7.46
C LEU A 55 -4.47 -9.13 -8.27
N LYS A 56 -5.06 -9.42 -9.43
CA LYS A 56 -4.60 -10.45 -10.36
C LYS A 56 -4.84 -9.98 -11.79
N ASP A 57 -4.11 -10.56 -12.73
CA ASP A 57 -4.33 -10.36 -14.17
C ASP A 57 -4.16 -8.89 -14.65
N TYR A 58 -3.29 -8.14 -13.96
CA TYR A 58 -2.80 -6.80 -14.32
C TYR A 58 -1.39 -6.85 -14.92
N ASP A 59 -1.09 -5.87 -15.75
CA ASP A 59 0.21 -5.68 -16.42
C ASP A 59 1.24 -5.05 -15.48
N GLU A 60 0.82 -4.14 -14.60
CA GLU A 60 1.70 -3.54 -13.62
C GLU A 60 0.96 -3.32 -12.31
N TYR A 61 1.71 -3.31 -11.21
CA TYR A 61 1.17 -3.10 -9.88
C TYR A 61 1.85 -1.90 -9.25
N PHE A 62 1.11 -1.15 -8.44
CA PHE A 62 1.64 0.03 -7.75
C PHE A 62 1.18 0.06 -6.30
N HIS A 63 2.05 0.52 -5.42
CA HIS A 63 1.74 0.78 -4.02
C HIS A 63 2.32 2.12 -3.59
N MET A 64 1.57 2.84 -2.77
CA MET A 64 2.10 3.98 -2.03
C MET A 64 1.39 4.14 -0.70
N VAL A 65 2.01 4.92 0.17
CA VAL A 65 1.44 5.32 1.45
C VAL A 65 1.51 6.85 1.53
N GLU A 66 0.39 7.46 1.88
CA GLU A 66 0.31 8.89 2.18
C GLU A 66 0.33 9.09 3.69
N VAL A 67 1.21 9.99 4.13
CA VAL A 67 1.38 10.35 5.53
C VAL A 67 1.24 11.85 5.69
N THR A 68 0.64 12.29 6.79
CA THR A 68 0.64 13.68 7.25
C THR A 68 1.58 13.83 8.42
N GLN A 69 2.15 15.03 8.59
CA GLN A 69 3.04 15.33 9.70
C GLN A 69 2.44 16.48 10.48
N ASP A 70 1.99 16.20 11.70
CA ASP A 70 1.49 17.26 12.57
C ASP A 70 2.66 18.07 13.10
N TRP A 71 2.63 19.37 12.86
CA TRP A 71 3.61 20.31 13.41
C TRP A 71 2.95 21.03 14.59
N ALA A 72 3.13 20.49 15.79
CA ALA A 72 2.70 21.19 17.00
C ALA A 72 3.76 22.24 17.39
N CYS A 73 3.44 23.52 17.13
CA CYS A 73 4.22 24.66 17.58
C CYS A 73 3.57 25.26 18.83
N SER A 74 4.31 25.29 19.94
CA SER A 74 3.91 26.02 21.15
C SER A 74 5.08 26.90 21.59
N GLY A 75 4.90 28.22 21.54
CA GLY A 75 5.94 29.19 21.92
C GLY A 75 7.17 29.17 21.00
N GLY A 76 6.98 29.02 19.69
CA GLY A 76 8.08 29.08 18.70
C GLY A 76 8.99 27.85 18.63
N LYS A 77 8.74 26.80 19.42
CA LYS A 77 9.44 25.51 19.34
C LYS A 77 8.50 24.42 18.81
N VAL A 78 8.95 23.72 17.76
CA VAL A 78 8.32 22.48 17.27
C VAL A 78 8.53 21.41 18.35
N ARG A 79 7.45 21.01 19.05
CA ARG A 79 7.57 20.10 20.21
C ARG A 79 7.59 18.63 19.84
N SER A 80 6.97 18.25 18.73
CA SER A 80 7.01 16.90 18.18
C SER A 80 6.44 16.91 16.77
N SER A 81 7.14 16.29 15.83
CA SER A 81 6.59 15.97 14.52
C SER A 81 6.12 14.53 14.53
N LYS A 82 4.84 14.27 14.80
CA LYS A 82 4.29 12.91 14.70
C LYS A 82 3.85 12.71 13.26
N VAL A 83 4.55 11.83 12.55
CA VAL A 83 4.10 11.34 11.24
C VAL A 83 2.89 10.43 11.50
N ARG A 84 1.80 10.69 10.80
CA ARG A 84 0.56 9.92 10.84
C ARG A 84 0.30 9.37 9.46
N LEU A 85 0.01 8.09 9.38
CA LEU A 85 -0.44 7.49 8.14
C LEU A 85 -1.92 7.80 7.91
N GLU A 86 -2.27 8.29 6.72
CA GLU A 86 -3.66 8.59 6.36
C GLU A 86 -4.22 7.58 5.35
N TYR A 87 -3.45 7.29 4.30
CA TYR A 87 -3.93 6.42 3.22
C TYR A 87 -2.87 5.42 2.79
N ALA A 88 -3.31 4.22 2.43
CA ALA A 88 -2.52 3.29 1.63
C ALA A 88 -3.23 3.05 0.30
N TYR A 89 -2.45 2.98 -0.77
CA TYR A 89 -2.94 2.68 -2.11
C TYR A 89 -2.34 1.39 -2.61
N ILE A 90 -3.17 0.56 -3.20
CA ILE A 90 -2.74 -0.57 -4.02
C ILE A 90 -3.48 -0.47 -5.35
N MET A 91 -2.75 -0.53 -6.45
CA MET A 91 -3.29 -0.32 -7.80
C MET A 91 -2.82 -1.41 -8.75
N GLY A 92 -3.67 -1.70 -9.73
CA GLY A 92 -3.37 -2.57 -10.86
C GLY A 92 -3.63 -1.83 -12.15
N LYS A 93 -2.67 -1.86 -13.07
CA LYS A 93 -2.79 -1.31 -14.42
C LYS A 93 -3.02 -2.44 -15.40
N LYS A 94 -3.96 -2.27 -16.31
CA LYS A 94 -4.20 -3.17 -17.45
C LYS A 94 -4.49 -2.34 -18.68
N SER A 95 -3.64 -2.45 -19.70
CA SER A 95 -3.67 -1.58 -20.88
C SER A 95 -3.67 -0.10 -20.45
N ASP A 96 -4.61 0.70 -20.96
CA ASP A 96 -4.73 2.13 -20.66
C ASP A 96 -5.57 2.43 -19.41
N LYS A 97 -5.87 1.43 -18.58
CA LYS A 97 -6.71 1.56 -17.39
C LYS A 97 -5.97 1.22 -16.12
N VAL A 98 -6.24 1.97 -15.06
CA VAL A 98 -5.73 1.75 -13.71
C VAL A 98 -6.90 1.60 -12.74
N VAL A 99 -6.97 0.44 -12.08
CA VAL A 99 -7.85 0.22 -10.93
C VAL A 99 -7.08 0.57 -9.67
N SER A 100 -7.59 1.51 -8.89
CA SER A 100 -6.97 2.02 -7.67
C SER A 100 -7.86 1.73 -6.47
N TYR A 101 -7.27 1.14 -5.43
CA TYR A 101 -7.88 1.03 -4.11
C TYR A 101 -7.19 2.01 -3.17
N ARG A 102 -7.94 2.98 -2.64
CA ARG A 102 -7.49 3.85 -1.54
C ARG A 102 -8.08 3.36 -0.24
N ILE A 103 -7.22 3.06 0.73
CA ILE A 103 -7.59 2.55 2.05
C ILE A 103 -7.29 3.64 3.05
N THR A 104 -8.32 4.09 3.77
CA THR A 104 -8.15 5.04 4.89
C THR A 104 -7.63 4.28 6.11
N LEU A 105 -6.60 4.82 6.77
CA LEU A 105 -5.95 4.21 7.91
C LEU A 105 -5.82 5.23 9.04
N TRP A 106 -6.08 4.78 10.27
CA TRP A 106 -5.90 5.56 11.48
C TRP A 106 -4.99 4.83 12.45
N GLU A 107 -3.93 5.50 12.91
CA GLU A 107 -3.14 4.98 14.02
C GLU A 107 -3.96 5.02 15.32
N THR A 108 -3.96 3.92 16.06
CA THR A 108 -4.57 3.88 17.39
C THR A 108 -3.54 3.40 18.41
N GLU A 109 -3.79 3.66 19.69
CA GLU A 109 -2.92 3.23 20.78
C GLU A 109 -2.99 1.70 21.02
N LYS A 110 -4.08 1.04 20.61
CA LYS A 110 -4.37 -0.39 20.89
C LYS A 110 -4.17 -1.31 19.69
N THR A 111 -4.51 -0.86 18.48
CA THR A 111 -4.18 -1.53 17.21
C THR A 111 -3.21 -0.64 16.46
N LYS A 112 -2.14 -1.24 15.90
CA LYS A 112 -1.14 -0.47 15.13
C LYS A 112 -1.81 0.42 14.08
N TYR A 113 -2.89 -0.08 13.44
CA TYR A 113 -3.78 0.70 12.58
C TYR A 113 -5.24 0.21 12.70
N LYS A 114 -6.20 1.11 12.49
CA LYS A 114 -7.62 0.83 12.22
C LYS A 114 -7.93 1.23 10.78
N ILE A 115 -8.76 0.45 10.08
CA ILE A 115 -9.21 0.81 8.73
C ILE A 115 -10.47 1.67 8.77
N GLY A 116 -10.55 2.61 7.83
CA GLY A 116 -11.76 3.33 7.46
C GLY A 116 -12.29 2.87 6.12
N ASP A 117 -12.73 3.83 5.31
CA ASP A 117 -13.27 3.55 3.99
C ASP A 117 -12.20 2.99 3.04
N ILE A 118 -12.65 2.02 2.23
CA ILE A 118 -11.91 1.52 1.07
C ILE A 118 -12.65 2.00 -0.18
N VAL A 119 -12.02 2.88 -0.94
CA VAL A 119 -12.60 3.43 -2.17
C VAL A 119 -11.91 2.82 -3.37
N ARG A 120 -12.68 2.14 -4.23
CA ARG A 120 -12.24 1.66 -5.54
C ARG A 120 -12.55 2.69 -6.62
N ARG A 121 -11.57 3.02 -7.45
CA ARG A 121 -11.74 3.89 -8.63
C ARG A 121 -11.05 3.29 -9.85
N GLU A 122 -11.52 3.68 -11.03
CA GLU A 122 -10.89 3.37 -12.30
C GLU A 122 -10.48 4.69 -12.96
N PHE A 123 -9.27 4.72 -13.50
CA PHE A 123 -8.70 5.87 -14.18
C PHE A 123 -8.14 5.47 -15.54
N ASP A 124 -8.17 6.40 -16.49
CA ASP A 124 -7.32 6.32 -17.67
C ASP A 124 -5.85 6.53 -17.26
N ILE A 125 -4.92 5.86 -17.95
CA ILE A 125 -3.47 6.00 -17.71
C ILE A 125 -2.98 7.45 -17.90
N ASN A 126 -3.69 8.23 -18.71
CA ASN A 126 -3.41 9.64 -18.95
C ASN A 126 -4.02 10.59 -17.92
N HIS A 127 -4.80 10.08 -16.98
CA HIS A 127 -5.42 10.90 -15.95
C HIS A 127 -4.33 11.60 -15.09
N PRO A 128 -4.46 12.91 -14.78
CA PRO A 128 -3.41 13.67 -14.08
C PRO A 128 -2.94 13.02 -12.76
N LYS A 129 -3.87 12.43 -12.00
CA LYS A 129 -3.56 11.70 -10.75
C LYS A 129 -2.70 10.46 -10.95
N ILE A 130 -2.74 9.83 -12.12
CA ILE A 130 -1.92 8.67 -12.46
C ILE A 130 -0.57 9.12 -13.00
N LYS A 131 -0.57 10.12 -13.89
CA LYS A 131 0.67 10.72 -14.43
C LYS A 131 1.58 11.35 -13.37
N GLY A 132 1.00 11.88 -12.30
CA GLY A 132 1.75 12.46 -11.18
C GLY A 132 2.37 11.44 -10.23
N LEU A 133 2.10 10.14 -10.38
CA LEU A 133 2.67 9.11 -9.51
C LEU A 133 4.14 8.84 -9.86
N ASN A 134 4.92 8.48 -8.84
CA ASN A 134 6.32 8.12 -9.02
C ASN A 134 6.45 6.87 -9.92
N PRO A 135 7.08 6.96 -11.11
CA PRO A 135 7.19 5.83 -12.03
C PRO A 135 7.93 4.63 -11.43
N LEU A 136 8.86 4.84 -10.50
CA LEU A 136 9.66 3.78 -9.87
C LEU A 136 8.87 2.88 -8.90
N SER A 137 7.66 3.31 -8.53
CA SER A 137 6.77 2.54 -7.67
C SER A 137 5.91 1.55 -8.45
N TRP A 138 5.92 1.63 -9.79
CA TRP A 138 5.33 0.58 -10.63
C TRP A 138 6.25 -0.64 -10.67
N ARG A 139 5.66 -1.81 -10.42
CA ARG A 139 6.36 -3.10 -10.52
C ARG A 139 5.89 -3.80 -11.79
N PRO A 140 6.80 -4.01 -12.75
CA PRO A 140 6.42 -4.42 -14.10
C PRO A 140 6.10 -5.91 -14.21
N LEU A 141 5.35 -6.22 -15.26
CA LEU A 141 5.35 -7.50 -15.94
C LEU A 141 6.46 -7.46 -17.00
N LYS A 142 7.66 -7.90 -16.66
CA LYS A 142 8.61 -8.41 -17.66
C LYS A 142 9.17 -9.71 -17.15
#